data_AF-X0WN63-F1
#
_entry.id   AF-X0WN63-F1
#
_cell.length_a   1.000
_cell.length_b   1.000
_cell.length_c   1.000
_cell.angle_alpha   90.00
_cell.angle_beta   90.00
_cell.angle_gamma   90.00
#
_symmetry.space_group_name_H-M   'P 1'
#
loop_
_entity.id
_entity.type
_entity.pdbx_description
1 polymer ?
#
loop_
_entity_poly.entity_id
_entity_poly.type
_entity_poly.pdbx_seq_one_letter_code
_entity_poly.pdbx_strand_id
1 'polypeptide(L)'
;CVQVFFIRATKVIGRDTFTLEGVSDEPEEQVVAGFLKQFYQSATYVPQRILLPCRIAEAPLIQAWLSQVRGSKTELVTPQRGKKRRLVAMAEENAREALQMMQARWLADRGKTRVALEELQEELNLPTLPQRIECYDISNIGGTSAVGSMVVFLTGRPRSAEYRRFRIKTVAGADDYAMLQEVLRRRFKRAGAIAGGEAPAEEGGWGVLPDLVIVDGGKGQLNAALDVMRDLGVGHIPAAG
;
A
#
# COMPACT_ATOMS: atom_id res chain seq x y z
N CYS A 1 10.00 8.93 10.71
CA CYS A 1 10.95 7.79 10.72
C CYS A 1 11.61 7.74 12.10
N VAL A 2 11.84 6.56 12.66
CA VAL A 2 12.53 6.35 13.94
C VAL A 2 13.73 5.44 13.71
N GLN A 3 14.85 5.77 14.35
CA GLN A 3 16.05 4.93 14.39
C GLN A 3 16.27 4.40 15.80
N VAL A 4 16.52 3.10 15.91
CA VAL A 4 16.85 2.44 17.18
C VAL A 4 18.27 1.92 17.09
N PHE A 5 19.15 2.38 17.98
CA PHE A 5 20.51 1.86 18.08
C PHE A 5 20.66 0.93 19.29
N PHE A 6 21.22 -0.24 19.04
CA PHE A 6 21.62 -1.17 20.08
C PHE A 6 23.07 -0.89 20.46
N ILE A 7 23.31 -0.61 21.73
CA ILE A 7 24.63 -0.17 22.22
C ILE A 7 25.13 -1.14 23.30
N ARG A 8 26.37 -1.63 23.14
CA ARG A 8 27.08 -2.42 24.14
C ARG A 8 28.47 -1.85 24.36
N ALA A 9 28.87 -1.65 25.61
CA ALA A 9 30.15 -1.03 25.98
C ALA A 9 30.44 0.31 25.25
N THR A 10 29.41 1.14 25.06
CA THR A 10 29.50 2.44 24.35
C THR A 10 29.76 2.36 22.83
N LYS A 11 29.71 1.15 22.25
CA LYS A 11 29.77 0.92 20.81
C LYS A 11 28.39 0.53 20.29
N VAL A 12 28.03 1.05 19.12
CA VAL A 12 26.82 0.62 18.41
C VAL A 12 27.09 -0.77 17.83
N ILE A 13 26.26 -1.73 18.21
CA ILE A 13 26.33 -3.13 17.75
C ILE A 13 25.25 -3.47 16.72
N GLY A 14 24.24 -2.62 16.57
CA GLY A 14 23.17 -2.79 15.61
C GLY A 14 22.33 -1.52 15.50
N ARG A 15 21.59 -1.42 14.40
CA ARG A 15 20.63 -0.35 14.16
C ARG A 15 19.42 -0.89 13.40
N ASP A 16 18.23 -0.43 13.78
CA ASP A 16 16.99 -0.70 13.07
C ASP A 16 16.32 0.62 12.68
N THR A 17 15.71 0.63 11.49
CA THR A 17 15.01 1.79 10.93
C THR A 17 13.54 1.48 10.79
N PHE A 18 12.68 2.36 11.32
CA PHE A 18 11.24 2.22 11.28
C PHE A 18 10.60 3.42 10.56
N THR A 19 9.69 3.12 9.65
CA THR A 19 8.85 4.13 9.00
C THR A 19 7.56 4.27 9.78
N LEU A 20 7.16 5.51 10.07
CA LEU A 20 5.91 5.81 10.73
C LEU A 20 5.01 6.51 9.71
N GLU A 21 3.75 6.06 9.63
CA GLU A 21 2.72 6.64 8.77
C GLU A 21 1.70 7.38 9.65
N GLY A 22 1.14 8.48 9.14
CA GLY A 22 0.06 9.21 9.83
C GLY A 22 0.46 10.07 11.03
N VAL A 23 1.76 10.19 11.35
CA VAL A 23 2.26 10.92 12.53
C VAL A 23 2.64 12.38 12.25
N SER A 24 2.29 12.93 11.08
CA SER A 24 2.76 14.25 10.62
C SER A 24 2.32 15.41 11.50
N ASP A 25 1.16 15.29 12.17
CA ASP A 25 0.56 16.33 13.00
C ASP A 25 0.71 16.05 14.50
N GLU A 26 1.38 14.96 14.88
CA GLU A 26 1.59 14.60 16.27
C GLU A 26 2.88 15.21 16.83
N PRO A 27 2.86 15.74 18.06
CA PRO A 27 4.08 16.23 18.69
C PRO A 27 5.07 15.07 18.91
N GLU A 28 6.36 15.34 18.71
CA GLU A 28 7.44 14.33 18.76
C GLU A 28 7.40 13.47 20.03
N GLU A 29 7.03 14.06 21.16
CA GLU A 29 6.93 13.39 22.46
C GLU A 29 5.87 12.28 22.47
N GLN A 30 4.73 12.50 21.81
CA GLN A 30 3.66 11.51 21.68
C GLN A 30 4.08 10.40 20.71
N VAL A 31 4.72 10.77 19.59
CA VAL A 31 5.24 9.82 18.60
C VAL A 31 6.27 8.87 19.23
N VAL A 32 7.22 9.41 20.00
CA VAL A 32 8.24 8.62 20.71
C VAL A 32 7.60 7.72 21.77
N ALA A 33 6.63 8.23 22.53
CA ALA A 33 5.92 7.44 23.54
C ALA A 33 5.12 6.28 22.93
N GLY A 34 4.38 6.55 21.85
CA GLY A 34 3.63 5.55 21.09
C GLY A 34 4.55 4.49 20.50
N PHE A 35 5.63 4.92 19.85
CA PHE A 35 6.62 4.01 19.27
C PHE A 35 7.26 3.10 20.33
N LEU A 36 7.64 3.64 21.50
CA LEU A 36 8.22 2.83 22.59
C LEU A 36 7.27 1.72 23.05
N LYS A 37 5.98 2.05 23.23
CA LYS A 37 4.95 1.07 23.62
C LYS A 37 4.84 -0.04 22.59
N GLN A 38 4.71 0.32 21.31
CA GLN A 38 4.58 -0.65 20.21
C GLN A 38 5.85 -1.50 20.04
N PHE A 39 7.02 -0.88 20.07
CA PHE A 39 8.31 -1.56 19.87
C PHE A 39 8.57 -2.60 20.97
N TYR A 40 8.41 -2.22 22.24
CA TYR A 40 8.69 -3.13 23.35
C TYR A 40 7.56 -4.12 23.68
N GLN A 41 6.37 -3.96 23.10
CA GLN A 41 5.31 -4.95 23.22
C GLN A 41 5.66 -6.28 22.53
N SER A 42 6.47 -6.22 21.46
CA SER A 42 6.92 -7.38 20.68
C SER A 42 8.40 -7.73 20.86
N ALA A 43 9.17 -6.87 21.54
CA ALA A 43 10.59 -7.07 21.73
C ALA A 43 10.90 -8.24 22.70
N THR A 44 11.84 -9.10 22.30
CA THR A 44 12.33 -10.20 23.15
C THR A 44 13.29 -9.75 24.25
N TYR A 45 13.75 -8.50 24.21
CA TYR A 45 14.73 -7.96 25.15
C TYR A 45 14.45 -6.51 25.51
N VAL A 46 14.49 -6.20 26.82
CA VAL A 46 14.40 -4.84 27.36
C VAL A 46 15.73 -4.48 28.04
N PRO A 47 16.42 -3.39 27.62
CA PRO A 47 17.69 -2.99 28.22
C PRO A 47 17.49 -2.31 29.59
N GLN A 48 18.54 -2.25 30.41
CA GLN A 48 18.53 -1.51 31.69
C GLN A 48 18.33 -0.01 31.51
N ARG A 49 18.71 0.54 30.36
CA ARG A 49 18.63 1.98 30.09
C ARG A 49 18.28 2.22 28.63
N ILE A 50 17.30 3.09 28.41
CA ILE A 50 16.87 3.54 27.09
C ILE A 50 17.13 5.04 27.02
N LEU A 51 17.80 5.47 25.95
CA LEU A 51 18.08 6.88 25.71
C LEU A 51 17.03 7.45 24.75
N LEU A 52 16.43 8.58 25.10
CA LEU A 52 15.38 9.24 24.33
C LEU A 52 15.85 10.59 23.79
N PRO A 53 15.34 11.03 22.62
CA PRO A 53 15.61 12.35 22.06
C PRO A 53 14.95 13.47 22.86
N CYS A 54 13.72 13.25 23.30
CA CYS A 54 12.91 14.21 24.05
C CYS A 54 12.46 13.62 25.40
N ARG A 55 11.83 14.46 26.23
CA ARG A 55 11.12 14.00 27.42
C ARG A 55 9.70 13.64 27.01
N ILE A 56 9.15 12.58 27.59
CA ILE A 56 7.77 12.15 27.34
C ILE A 56 6.98 12.18 28.65
N ALA A 57 5.73 12.64 28.61
CA ALA A 57 4.89 12.78 29.79
C ALA A 57 4.64 11.44 30.50
N GLU A 58 4.41 10.38 29.72
CA GLU A 58 4.14 9.02 30.21
C GLU A 58 5.40 8.25 30.67
N ALA A 59 6.57 8.89 30.75
CA ALA A 59 7.83 8.22 31.08
C ALA A 59 7.75 7.36 32.37
N PRO A 60 7.12 7.81 33.48
CA PRO A 60 7.03 6.99 34.70
C PRO A 60 6.25 5.69 34.48
N LEU A 61 5.16 5.73 33.72
CA LEU A 61 4.30 4.57 33.43
C LEU A 61 5.03 3.56 32.52
N ILE A 62 5.62 4.07 31.42
CA ILE A 62 6.38 3.23 30.48
C ILE A 62 7.58 2.61 31.20
N GLN A 63 8.29 3.36 32.05
CA GLN A 63 9.41 2.84 32.81
C GLN A 63 9.01 1.72 33.77
N ALA A 64 7.88 1.87 34.48
CA ALA A 64 7.36 0.86 35.39
C ALA A 64 7.00 -0.44 34.63
N TRP A 65 6.26 -0.32 33.53
CA TRP A 65 5.90 -1.44 32.67
C TRP A 65 7.15 -2.17 32.11
N LEU A 66 8.11 -1.43 31.55
CA LEU A 66 9.35 -2.02 31.02
C LEU A 66 10.20 -2.68 32.11
N SER A 67 10.22 -2.13 33.33
CA SER A 67 10.92 -2.73 34.46
C SER A 67 10.28 -4.06 34.88
N GLN A 68 8.94 -4.15 34.82
CA GLN A 68 8.20 -5.37 35.09
C GLN A 68 8.48 -6.44 34.03
N VAL A 69 8.41 -6.08 32.73
CA VAL A 69 8.73 -7.00 31.62
C VAL A 69 10.17 -7.53 31.73
N ARG A 70 11.12 -6.67 32.11
CA ARG A 70 12.53 -7.03 32.29
C ARG A 70 12.79 -7.86 33.56
N GLY A 71 11.92 -7.79 34.57
CA GLY A 71 12.14 -8.35 35.90
C GLY A 71 13.15 -7.58 36.76
N SER A 72 13.59 -6.39 36.34
CA SER A 72 14.44 -5.49 37.14
C SER A 72 14.44 -4.08 36.54
N LYS A 73 14.89 -3.08 37.32
CA LYS A 73 14.77 -1.66 36.97
C LYS A 73 15.28 -1.35 35.56
N THR A 74 14.43 -0.71 34.76
CA THR A 74 14.75 -0.07 33.49
C THR A 74 14.68 1.44 33.69
N GLU A 75 15.60 2.21 33.12
CA GLU A 75 15.63 3.67 33.20
C GLU A 75 15.42 4.31 31.83
N LEU A 76 14.45 5.23 31.74
CA LEU A 76 14.30 6.12 30.58
C LEU A 76 15.10 7.40 30.84
N VAL A 77 16.02 7.73 29.94
CA VAL A 77 16.93 8.87 30.12
C VAL A 77 16.93 9.75 28.88
N THR A 78 16.69 11.05 29.05
CA THR A 78 16.83 12.05 27.99
C THR A 78 18.15 12.82 28.20
N PRO A 79 19.29 12.35 27.66
CA PRO A 79 20.59 12.97 27.93
C PRO A 79 20.66 14.35 27.29
N GLN A 80 21.05 15.37 28.06
CA GLN A 80 21.19 16.75 27.56
C GLN A 80 22.61 17.09 27.08
N ARG A 81 23.64 16.37 27.56
CA ARG A 81 25.05 16.61 27.25
C ARG A 81 25.91 15.34 27.35
N GLY A 82 27.14 15.42 26.82
CA GLY A 82 28.15 14.36 26.92
C GLY A 82 27.96 13.21 25.91
N LYS A 83 28.67 12.10 26.14
CA LYS A 83 28.74 10.96 25.19
C LYS A 83 27.36 10.37 24.86
N LYS A 84 26.46 10.27 25.83
CA LYS A 84 25.10 9.74 25.62
C LYS A 84 24.25 10.63 24.70
N ARG A 85 24.33 11.97 24.85
CA ARG A 85 23.63 12.90 23.94
C ARG A 85 24.17 12.77 22.52
N ARG A 86 25.48 12.57 22.33
CA ARG A 86 26.06 12.33 21.00
C ARG A 86 25.51 11.08 20.33
N LEU A 87 25.25 10.00 21.08
CA LEU A 87 24.65 8.78 20.53
C LEU A 87 23.20 9.02 20.06
N VAL A 88 22.42 9.76 20.85
CA VAL A 88 21.05 10.14 20.48
C VAL A 88 21.05 11.06 19.26
N ALA A 89 21.93 12.08 19.23
CA ALA A 89 22.08 12.96 18.07
C ALA A 89 22.49 12.21 16.80
N MET A 90 23.35 11.20 16.92
CA MET A 90 23.71 10.34 15.79
C MET A 90 22.51 9.53 15.30
N ALA A 91 21.63 9.06 16.19
CA ALA A 91 20.40 8.37 15.80
C ALA A 91 19.40 9.33 15.14
N GLU A 92 19.26 10.56 15.65
CA GLU A 92 18.45 11.64 15.06
C GLU A 92 18.93 11.96 13.63
N GLU A 93 20.25 12.10 13.42
CA GLU A 93 20.82 12.36 12.08
C GLU A 93 20.54 11.21 11.11
N ASN A 94 20.80 9.97 11.53
CA ASN A 94 20.49 8.79 10.72
C ASN A 94 19.00 8.69 10.38
N ALA A 95 18.11 9.12 11.29
CA ALA A 95 16.67 9.12 11.04
C ALA A 95 16.30 10.15 9.96
N ARG A 96 16.93 11.32 10.00
CA ARG A 96 16.74 12.38 9.00
C ARG A 96 17.25 11.95 7.62
N GLU A 97 18.46 11.40 7.55
CA GLU A 97 19.05 10.89 6.31
C GLU A 97 18.19 9.76 5.71
N ALA A 98 17.73 8.82 6.54
CA ALA A 98 16.83 7.74 6.10
C ALA A 98 15.51 8.28 5.54
N LEU A 99 14.92 9.29 6.20
CA LEU A 99 13.70 9.93 5.72
C LEU A 99 13.92 10.65 4.39
N GLN A 100 15.00 11.41 4.25
CA GLN A 100 15.34 12.11 3.00
C GLN A 100 15.57 11.12 1.86
N MET A 101 16.29 10.02 2.09
CA MET A 101 16.47 8.96 1.10
C MET A 101 15.14 8.31 0.69
N MET A 102 14.24 8.05 1.65
CA MET A 102 12.91 7.52 1.37
C MET A 102 12.07 8.49 0.52
N GLN A 103 12.08 9.77 0.85
CA GLN A 103 11.40 10.82 0.08
C GLN A 103 11.96 10.94 -1.34
N ALA A 104 13.29 10.95 -1.49
CA ALA A 104 13.94 11.02 -2.79
C ALA A 104 13.59 9.80 -3.68
N ARG A 105 13.60 8.59 -3.10
CA ARG A 105 13.16 7.38 -3.79
C ARG A 105 11.69 7.46 -4.20
N TRP A 106 10.83 7.95 -3.32
CA TRP A 106 9.40 8.08 -3.59
C TRP A 106 9.12 9.07 -4.73
N LEU A 107 9.84 10.20 -4.76
CA LEU A 107 9.76 11.19 -5.85
C LEU A 107 10.29 10.62 -7.17
N ALA A 108 11.42 9.92 -7.14
CA ALA A 108 11.98 9.27 -8.33
C ALA A 108 11.03 8.20 -8.89
N ASP A 109 10.41 7.42 -8.02
CA ASP A 109 9.41 6.41 -8.40
C ASP A 109 8.18 7.06 -9.02
N ARG A 110 7.64 8.13 -8.41
CA ARG A 110 6.53 8.92 -8.99
C ARG A 110 6.87 9.47 -10.37
N GLY A 111 8.09 9.99 -10.57
CA GLY A 111 8.56 10.47 -11.86
C GLY A 111 8.55 9.37 -12.92
N LYS A 112 9.11 8.20 -12.61
CA LYS A 112 9.11 7.04 -13.51
C LYS A 112 7.70 6.54 -13.83
N THR A 113 6.83 6.45 -12.81
CA THR A 113 5.43 6.04 -13.01
C THR A 113 4.70 7.00 -13.93
N ARG A 114 4.92 8.32 -13.79
CA ARG A 114 4.26 9.31 -14.65
C ARG A 114 4.71 9.19 -16.10
N VAL A 115 6.02 9.07 -16.33
CA VAL A 115 6.58 8.88 -17.68
C VAL A 115 6.00 7.62 -18.33
N ALA A 116 5.91 6.50 -17.59
CA ALA A 116 5.31 5.27 -18.12
C ALA A 116 3.81 5.43 -18.47
N LEU A 117 3.06 6.23 -17.71
CA LEU A 117 1.66 6.54 -18.04
C LEU A 117 1.54 7.47 -19.26
N GLU A 118 2.47 8.42 -19.42
CA GLU A 118 2.53 9.31 -20.58
C GLU A 118 2.86 8.50 -21.85
N GLU A 119 3.84 7.59 -21.79
CA GLU A 119 4.15 6.64 -22.87
C GLU A 119 2.94 5.75 -23.21
N LEU A 120 2.24 5.23 -22.21
CA LEU A 120 1.03 4.43 -22.41
C LEU A 120 -0.09 5.23 -23.07
N GLN A 121 -0.27 6.49 -22.67
CA GLN A 121 -1.23 7.41 -23.29
C GLN A 121 -0.91 7.62 -24.77
N GLU A 122 0.36 7.87 -25.10
CA GLU A 122 0.80 8.10 -26.48
C GLU A 122 0.62 6.84 -27.33
N GLU A 123 1.12 5.68 -26.88
CA GLU A 123 1.10 4.44 -27.64
C GLU A 123 -0.34 3.96 -27.94
N LEU A 124 -1.23 4.08 -26.95
CA LEU A 124 -2.64 3.70 -27.10
C LEU A 124 -3.54 4.85 -27.63
N ASN A 125 -2.96 6.02 -27.92
CA ASN A 125 -3.68 7.23 -28.33
C ASN A 125 -4.86 7.58 -27.40
N LEU A 126 -4.64 7.50 -26.08
CA LEU A 126 -5.68 7.77 -25.10
C LEU A 126 -6.00 9.27 -25.03
N PRO A 127 -7.28 9.65 -24.88
CA PRO A 127 -7.68 11.06 -24.85
C PRO A 127 -7.13 11.81 -23.63
N THR A 128 -6.87 11.10 -22.53
CA THR A 128 -6.34 11.63 -21.27
C THR A 128 -5.38 10.63 -20.64
N LEU A 129 -4.52 11.14 -19.75
CA LEU A 129 -3.59 10.32 -18.98
C LEU A 129 -4.38 9.38 -18.04
N PRO A 130 -4.32 8.05 -18.20
CA PRO A 130 -5.18 7.14 -17.46
C PRO A 130 -4.80 7.10 -15.98
N GLN A 131 -5.74 7.49 -15.11
CA GLN A 131 -5.54 7.51 -13.66
C GLN A 131 -5.97 6.19 -13.03
N ARG A 132 -7.05 5.57 -13.51
CA ARG A 132 -7.54 4.27 -13.07
C ARG A 132 -7.45 3.26 -14.21
N ILE A 133 -6.57 2.28 -14.06
CA ILE A 133 -6.41 1.18 -15.02
C ILE A 133 -6.90 -0.11 -14.36
N GLU A 134 -7.77 -0.85 -15.06
CA GLU A 134 -8.26 -2.15 -14.62
C GLU A 134 -7.78 -3.23 -15.57
N CYS A 135 -7.05 -4.23 -15.05
CA CYS A 135 -6.58 -5.36 -15.84
C CYS A 135 -7.34 -6.64 -15.48
N TYR A 136 -7.72 -7.41 -16.50
CA TYR A 136 -8.53 -8.62 -16.38
C TYR A 136 -7.79 -9.83 -16.93
N ASP A 137 -7.74 -10.90 -16.15
CA ASP A 137 -7.17 -12.20 -16.54
C ASP A 137 -8.19 -13.32 -16.29
N ILE A 138 -8.20 -14.35 -17.14
CA ILE A 138 -9.00 -15.56 -16.97
C ILE A 138 -8.08 -16.76 -16.75
N SER A 139 -8.14 -17.30 -15.53
CA SER A 139 -7.38 -18.48 -15.14
C SER A 139 -8.30 -19.72 -15.08
N ASN A 140 -8.00 -20.72 -15.91
CA ASN A 140 -8.71 -22.00 -15.89
C ASN A 140 -7.89 -23.08 -15.16
N ILE A 141 -8.13 -23.25 -13.87
CA ILE A 141 -7.47 -24.28 -13.07
C ILE A 141 -8.23 -25.60 -13.30
N GLY A 142 -7.77 -26.41 -14.25
CA GLY A 142 -8.04 -27.86 -14.31
C GLY A 142 -9.51 -28.27 -14.24
N GLY A 143 -10.39 -27.64 -15.02
CA GLY A 143 -11.67 -28.22 -15.45
C GLY A 143 -12.89 -28.09 -14.52
N THR A 144 -12.75 -27.60 -13.28
CA THR A 144 -13.91 -27.49 -12.35
C THR A 144 -14.06 -26.16 -11.61
N SER A 145 -13.13 -25.22 -11.73
CA SER A 145 -13.28 -23.89 -11.12
C SER A 145 -12.48 -22.82 -11.86
N ALA A 146 -13.07 -22.29 -12.95
CA ALA A 146 -12.54 -21.11 -13.62
C ALA A 146 -12.73 -19.84 -12.77
N VAL A 147 -11.71 -18.99 -12.75
CA VAL A 147 -11.70 -17.75 -11.98
C VAL A 147 -11.17 -16.62 -12.86
N GLY A 148 -11.94 -15.53 -12.93
CA GLY A 148 -11.46 -14.27 -13.46
C GLY A 148 -10.84 -13.41 -12.36
N SER A 149 -9.71 -12.79 -12.65
CA SER A 149 -9.04 -11.87 -11.73
C SER A 149 -9.10 -10.46 -12.28
N MET A 150 -9.31 -9.48 -11.39
CA MET A 150 -9.27 -8.08 -11.71
C MET A 150 -8.28 -7.38 -10.78
N VAL A 151 -7.29 -6.72 -11.37
CA VAL A 151 -6.30 -5.90 -10.66
C VAL A 151 -6.51 -4.43 -11.02
N VAL A 152 -6.22 -3.55 -10.07
CA VAL A 152 -6.44 -2.10 -10.20
C VAL A 152 -5.13 -1.37 -10.02
N PHE A 153 -4.82 -0.48 -10.94
CA PHE A 153 -3.77 0.52 -10.75
C PHE A 153 -4.41 1.91 -10.64
N LEU A 154 -4.00 2.65 -9.61
CA LEU A 154 -4.35 4.06 -9.43
C LEU A 154 -3.08 4.89 -9.58
N THR A 155 -3.08 5.86 -10.49
CA THR A 155 -1.93 6.72 -10.80
C THR A 155 -0.67 5.88 -11.09
N GLY A 156 -0.85 4.75 -11.79
CA GLY A 156 0.22 3.81 -12.15
C GLY A 156 0.77 2.96 -10.99
N ARG A 157 0.12 2.97 -9.82
CA ARG A 157 0.49 2.12 -8.68
C ARG A 157 -0.57 1.07 -8.35
N PRO A 158 -0.17 -0.17 -8.01
CA PRO A 158 -1.09 -1.21 -7.56
C PRO A 158 -1.99 -0.77 -6.41
N ARG A 159 -3.28 -1.05 -6.52
CA ARG A 159 -4.29 -0.82 -5.47
C ARG A 159 -4.91 -2.15 -5.04
N SER A 160 -4.16 -2.94 -4.28
CA SER A 160 -4.53 -4.30 -3.86
C SER A 160 -5.86 -4.40 -3.11
N ALA A 161 -6.23 -3.37 -2.34
CA ALA A 161 -7.52 -3.29 -1.65
C ALA A 161 -8.73 -3.36 -2.63
N GLU A 162 -8.53 -3.02 -3.90
CA GLU A 162 -9.58 -2.99 -4.92
C GLU A 162 -9.51 -4.18 -5.89
N TYR A 163 -8.58 -5.12 -5.66
CA TYR A 163 -8.50 -6.33 -6.44
C TYR A 163 -9.72 -7.20 -6.18
N ARG A 164 -10.19 -7.91 -7.20
CA ARG A 164 -11.29 -8.87 -7.04
C ARG A 164 -11.04 -10.14 -7.82
N ARG A 165 -11.64 -11.21 -7.31
CA ARG A 165 -11.71 -12.51 -7.97
C ARG A 165 -13.16 -12.84 -8.24
N PHE A 166 -13.44 -13.27 -9.45
CA PHE A 166 -14.74 -13.63 -9.95
C PHE A 166 -14.76 -15.12 -10.21
N ARG A 167 -15.42 -15.87 -9.32
CA ARG A 167 -15.77 -17.25 -9.66
C ARG A 167 -16.77 -17.23 -10.81
N ILE A 168 -16.44 -17.92 -11.89
CA ILE A 168 -17.31 -18.10 -13.05
C ILE A 168 -18.49 -18.99 -12.65
N LYS A 169 -19.72 -18.59 -13.03
CA LYS A 169 -20.95 -19.28 -12.60
C LYS A 169 -21.78 -19.82 -13.75
N THR A 170 -21.77 -19.15 -14.89
CA THR A 170 -22.75 -19.36 -15.97
C THR A 170 -22.16 -20.02 -17.21
N VAL A 171 -20.84 -20.09 -17.31
CA VAL A 171 -20.14 -20.69 -18.45
C VAL A 171 -19.76 -22.12 -18.12
N ALA A 172 -20.18 -23.06 -18.96
CA ALA A 172 -19.80 -24.46 -18.88
C ALA A 172 -18.60 -24.75 -19.79
N GLY A 173 -17.63 -25.53 -19.31
CA GLY A 173 -16.41 -25.85 -20.07
C GLY A 173 -15.36 -24.74 -20.03
N ALA A 174 -14.38 -24.82 -20.93
CA ALA A 174 -13.21 -23.94 -20.99
C ALA A 174 -13.36 -22.89 -22.12
N ASP A 175 -14.37 -22.03 -22.01
CA ASP A 175 -14.60 -20.93 -22.96
C ASP A 175 -14.18 -19.59 -22.34
N ASP A 176 -12.91 -19.23 -22.53
CA ASP A 176 -12.32 -18.04 -21.93
C ASP A 176 -13.00 -16.73 -22.39
N TYR A 177 -13.57 -16.71 -23.61
CA TYR A 177 -14.30 -15.55 -24.11
C TYR A 177 -15.59 -15.36 -23.32
N ALA A 178 -16.40 -16.41 -23.21
CA ALA A 178 -17.64 -16.35 -22.45
C ALA A 178 -17.38 -16.05 -20.97
N MET A 179 -16.30 -16.58 -20.39
CA MET A 179 -15.89 -16.30 -19.02
C MET A 179 -15.53 -14.83 -18.81
N LEU A 180 -14.71 -14.26 -19.71
CA LEU A 180 -14.36 -12.84 -19.67
C LEU A 180 -15.60 -11.96 -19.79
N GLN A 181 -16.52 -12.31 -20.69
CA GLN A 181 -17.77 -11.58 -20.84
C GLN A 181 -18.63 -11.63 -19.56
N GLU A 182 -18.71 -12.77 -18.88
CA GLU A 182 -19.42 -12.87 -17.59
C GLU A 182 -18.81 -11.92 -16.54
N VAL A 183 -17.47 -11.90 -16.42
CA VAL A 183 -16.73 -11.05 -15.48
C VAL A 183 -17.01 -9.57 -15.73
N LEU A 184 -16.83 -9.12 -16.97
CA LEU A 184 -17.03 -7.72 -17.36
C LEU A 184 -18.50 -7.30 -17.18
N ARG A 185 -19.46 -8.16 -17.58
CA ARG A 185 -20.88 -7.89 -17.36
C ARG A 185 -21.20 -7.68 -15.88
N ARG A 186 -20.65 -8.51 -15.00
CA ARG A 186 -20.86 -8.39 -13.54
C ARG A 186 -20.19 -7.14 -12.96
N ARG A 187 -18.97 -6.84 -13.41
CA ARG A 187 -18.19 -5.68 -12.95
C ARG A 187 -18.84 -4.35 -13.32
N PHE A 188 -19.20 -4.17 -14.59
CA PHE A 188 -19.78 -2.91 -15.09
C PHE A 188 -21.25 -2.74 -14.70
N LYS A 189 -22.04 -3.82 -14.60
CA LYS A 189 -23.38 -3.76 -13.99
C LYS A 189 -23.34 -3.18 -12.58
N ARG A 190 -22.39 -3.65 -11.77
CA ARG A 190 -22.26 -3.20 -10.37
C ARG A 190 -21.66 -1.80 -10.24
N ALA A 191 -20.95 -1.32 -11.24
CA ALA A 191 -20.49 0.07 -11.33
C ALA A 191 -21.61 1.08 -11.61
N GLY A 192 -22.86 0.62 -11.83
CA GLY A 192 -23.98 1.48 -12.17
C GLY A 192 -24.13 1.78 -13.67
N ALA A 193 -23.37 1.11 -14.55
CA ALA A 193 -23.35 1.42 -15.98
C ALA A 193 -24.68 1.19 -16.72
N ILE A 194 -25.59 0.35 -16.21
CA ILE A 194 -26.76 -0.10 -16.98
C ILE A 194 -27.95 0.88 -16.96
N ALA A 195 -28.23 1.64 -15.91
CA ALA A 195 -29.38 2.56 -15.94
C ALA A 195 -29.51 3.33 -14.62
N GLY A 196 -28.97 4.56 -14.53
CA GLY A 196 -29.43 5.63 -13.61
C GLY A 196 -29.70 5.26 -12.14
N GLY A 197 -29.22 4.12 -11.67
CA GLY A 197 -29.46 3.58 -10.35
C GLY A 197 -28.28 3.97 -9.48
N GLU A 198 -28.58 4.36 -8.24
CA GLU A 198 -27.56 4.61 -7.23
C GLU A 198 -26.59 3.43 -7.20
N ALA A 199 -25.34 3.68 -7.58
CA ALA A 199 -24.28 2.73 -7.33
C ALA A 199 -24.34 2.41 -5.82
N PRO A 200 -24.38 1.13 -5.41
CA PRO A 200 -24.36 0.82 -3.99
C PRO A 200 -23.12 1.52 -3.43
N ALA A 201 -23.32 2.32 -2.37
CA ALA A 201 -22.26 3.03 -1.66
C ALA A 201 -21.36 2.00 -0.98
N GLU A 202 -20.55 1.30 -1.77
CA GLU A 202 -19.59 0.33 -1.32
C GLU A 202 -18.24 1.01 -1.18
N GLU A 203 -17.64 0.85 0.00
CA GLU A 203 -16.27 1.27 0.26
C GLU A 203 -15.30 0.59 -0.72
N GLY A 204 -14.37 1.36 -1.30
CA GLY A 204 -13.25 0.82 -2.07
C GLY A 204 -13.37 0.91 -3.61
N GLY A 205 -13.88 2.01 -4.15
CA GLY A 205 -13.68 2.37 -5.57
C GLY A 205 -14.44 1.51 -6.60
N TRP A 206 -15.24 0.54 -6.15
CA TRP A 206 -15.94 -0.40 -7.03
C TRP A 206 -17.05 0.24 -7.89
N GLY A 207 -17.61 1.34 -7.41
CA GLY A 207 -18.56 2.18 -8.17
C GLY A 207 -17.91 3.11 -9.19
N VAL A 208 -16.58 3.21 -9.21
CA VAL A 208 -15.84 4.09 -10.12
C VAL A 208 -15.49 3.33 -11.40
N LEU A 209 -15.76 3.92 -12.56
CA LEU A 209 -15.37 3.37 -13.85
C LEU A 209 -13.87 3.61 -14.11
N PRO A 210 -13.17 2.68 -14.79
CA PRO A 210 -11.78 2.89 -15.19
C PRO A 210 -11.64 3.88 -16.35
N ASP A 211 -10.45 4.47 -16.45
CA ASP A 211 -10.03 5.27 -17.61
C ASP A 211 -9.45 4.38 -18.73
N LEU A 212 -8.99 3.18 -18.38
CA LEU A 212 -8.44 2.19 -19.31
C LEU A 212 -8.72 0.77 -18.82
N VAL A 213 -9.20 -0.09 -19.71
CA VAL A 213 -9.32 -1.53 -19.49
C VAL A 213 -8.18 -2.26 -20.21
N ILE A 214 -7.50 -3.16 -19.50
CA ILE A 214 -6.52 -4.07 -20.09
C ILE A 214 -7.04 -5.50 -19.96
N VAL A 215 -7.04 -6.25 -21.05
CA VAL A 215 -7.43 -7.66 -21.06
C VAL A 215 -6.18 -8.49 -21.32
N ASP A 216 -5.84 -9.39 -20.41
CA ASP A 216 -4.74 -10.34 -20.62
C ASP A 216 -5.21 -11.43 -21.59
N GLY A 217 -5.06 -11.17 -22.89
CA GLY A 217 -5.51 -12.06 -23.94
C GLY A 217 -5.40 -11.43 -25.32
N GLY A 218 -5.41 -12.29 -26.35
CA GLY A 218 -5.28 -11.84 -27.72
C GLY A 218 -6.51 -11.09 -28.25
N LYS A 219 -6.48 -10.83 -29.57
CA LYS A 219 -7.52 -10.10 -30.30
C LYS A 219 -8.94 -10.64 -30.06
N GLY A 220 -9.11 -11.95 -29.87
CA GLY A 220 -10.41 -12.55 -29.56
C GLY A 220 -10.97 -12.08 -28.22
N GLN A 221 -10.14 -12.09 -27.17
CA GLN A 221 -10.53 -11.71 -25.81
C GLN A 221 -10.82 -10.22 -25.74
N LEU A 222 -9.98 -9.40 -26.38
CA LEU A 222 -10.21 -7.96 -26.50
C LEU A 222 -11.53 -7.65 -27.21
N ASN A 223 -11.82 -8.30 -28.34
CA ASN A 223 -13.10 -8.11 -29.03
C ASN A 223 -14.29 -8.53 -28.18
N ALA A 224 -14.20 -9.66 -27.47
CA ALA A 224 -15.25 -10.12 -26.57
C ALA A 224 -15.51 -9.11 -25.43
N ALA A 225 -14.47 -8.45 -24.92
CA ALA A 225 -14.57 -7.39 -23.94
C ALA A 225 -15.23 -6.13 -24.52
N LEU A 226 -14.79 -5.69 -25.70
CA LEU A 226 -15.35 -4.52 -26.39
C LEU A 226 -16.85 -4.67 -26.67
N ASP A 227 -17.30 -5.85 -27.08
CA ASP A 227 -18.73 -6.10 -27.32
C ASP A 227 -19.56 -5.98 -26.05
N VAL A 228 -19.06 -6.51 -24.93
CA VAL A 228 -19.72 -6.35 -23.63
C VAL A 228 -19.74 -4.89 -23.18
N MET A 229 -18.63 -4.16 -23.34
CA MET A 229 -18.57 -2.75 -22.95
C MET A 229 -19.55 -1.90 -23.75
N ARG A 230 -19.70 -2.21 -25.06
CA ARG A 230 -20.67 -1.55 -25.94
C ARG A 230 -22.11 -1.84 -25.51
N ASP A 231 -22.45 -3.11 -25.23
CA ASP A 231 -23.77 -3.52 -24.74
C ASP A 231 -24.17 -2.80 -23.44
N LEU A 232 -23.17 -2.49 -22.60
CA LEU A 232 -23.35 -1.90 -21.28
C LEU A 232 -23.24 -0.36 -21.29
N GLY A 233 -23.12 0.27 -22.45
CA GLY A 233 -23.03 1.73 -22.57
C GLY A 233 -21.68 2.34 -22.13
N VAL A 234 -20.68 1.52 -21.85
CA VAL A 234 -19.33 1.95 -21.42
C VAL A 234 -18.27 1.78 -22.53
N GLY A 235 -18.70 1.62 -23.78
CA GLY A 235 -17.82 1.49 -24.94
C GLY A 235 -16.97 2.73 -25.26
N HIS A 236 -17.18 3.84 -24.55
CA HIS A 236 -16.33 5.03 -24.62
C HIS A 236 -15.03 4.89 -23.81
N ILE A 237 -14.95 3.91 -22.90
CA ILE A 237 -13.74 3.61 -22.14
C ILE A 237 -12.77 2.85 -23.06
N PRO A 238 -11.54 3.33 -23.26
CA PRO A 238 -10.52 2.62 -24.03
C PRO A 238 -10.22 1.22 -23.48
N ALA A 239 -9.96 0.26 -24.36
CA ALA A 239 -9.53 -1.09 -24.00
C ALA A 239 -8.36 -1.55 -24.86
N ALA A 240 -7.40 -2.25 -24.23
CA ALA A 240 -6.24 -2.86 -24.87
C ALA A 240 -6.07 -4.32 -24.41
N GLY A 241 -5.31 -5.11 -25.15
CA GLY A 241 -4.92 -6.47 -24.79
C GLY A 241 -3.59 -6.87 -25.40
#